data_AF-A0A094KCG9-F1
#
_entry.id   AF-A0A094KCG9-F1
#
_cell.length_a   1.000
_cell.length_b   1.000
_cell.length_c   1.000
_cell.angle_alpha   90.00
_cell.angle_beta   90.00
_cell.angle_gamma   90.00
#
_symmetry.space_group_name_H-M   'P 1'
#
loop_
_entity.id
_entity.type
_entity.pdbx_description
1 polymer ?
#
loop_
_entity_poly.entity_id
_entity_poly.type
_entity_poly.pdbx_seq_one_letter_code
_entity_poly.pdbx_strand_id
1 'polypeptide(L)' 'MTAASSGTLAGVAVAAYTLSVSVPVEAADAPSDAKNKTHHNKSGTGFINPWESWKPLPPFQILSSILWRRLTGSAN' A
#
# COMPACT_ATOMS: atom_id res chain seq x y z
N MET A 1 -22.73 -34.24 6.65
CA MET A 1 -21.87 -33.11 6.26
C MET A 1 -21.99 -32.05 7.34
N THR A 2 -21.02 -31.97 8.24
CA THR A 2 -21.08 -31.10 9.43
C THR A 2 -20.63 -29.71 9.03
N ALA A 3 -21.54 -28.73 9.05
CA ALA A 3 -21.21 -27.34 8.78
C ALA A 3 -20.24 -26.85 9.86
N ALA A 4 -19.04 -26.42 9.47
CA ALA A 4 -18.13 -25.75 10.38
C ALA A 4 -18.83 -24.50 10.91
N SER A 5 -19.00 -24.41 12.22
CA SER A 5 -19.63 -23.26 12.86
C SER A 5 -18.80 -22.00 12.57
N SER A 6 -19.45 -20.85 12.48
CA SER A 6 -18.80 -19.58 12.12
C SER A 6 -17.59 -19.23 13.01
N GLY A 7 -17.54 -19.75 14.24
CA GLY A 7 -16.39 -19.61 15.14
C GLY A 7 -15.15 -20.39 14.68
N THR A 8 -15.32 -21.57 14.08
CA THR A 8 -14.21 -22.35 13.49
C THR A 8 -13.64 -21.64 12.27
N LEU A 9 -14.48 -21.08 11.41
CA LEU A 9 -14.03 -20.33 10.23
C LEU A 9 -13.29 -19.04 10.61
N ALA A 10 -13.78 -18.31 11.62
CA ALA A 10 -13.10 -17.14 12.16
C ALA A 10 -11.73 -17.48 12.78
N GLY A 11 -11.66 -18.58 13.55
CA GLY A 11 -10.40 -19.05 14.14
C GLY A 11 -9.36 -19.46 13.10
N VAL A 12 -9.78 -20.17 12.03
CA VAL A 12 -8.89 -20.55 10.92
C VAL A 12 -8.41 -19.32 10.15
N ALA A 13 -9.28 -18.33 9.91
CA ALA A 13 -8.90 -17.10 9.23
C ALA A 13 -7.88 -16.28 10.04
N VAL A 14 -8.06 -16.17 11.37
CA VAL A 14 -7.09 -15.50 12.25
C VAL A 14 -5.76 -16.24 12.27
N ALA A 15 -5.78 -17.58 12.39
CA ALA A 15 -4.56 -18.38 12.37
C ALA A 15 -3.82 -18.29 11.02
N ALA A 16 -4.55 -18.32 9.90
CA ALA A 16 -3.95 -18.14 8.59
C ALA A 16 -3.35 -16.73 8.43
N TYR A 17 -4.05 -15.69 8.89
CA TYR A 17 -3.54 -14.31 8.87
C TYR A 17 -2.25 -14.18 9.70
N THR A 18 -2.22 -14.66 10.95
CA THR A 18 -1.03 -14.54 11.81
C THR A 18 0.17 -15.31 11.28
N LEU A 19 -0.04 -16.45 10.61
CA LEU A 19 1.05 -17.23 10.00
C LEU A 19 1.53 -16.64 8.67
N SER A 20 0.67 -15.92 7.94
CA SER A 20 1.00 -15.29 6.65
C SER A 20 1.67 -13.94 6.79
N VAL A 21 1.54 -13.28 7.94
CA VAL A 21 2.15 -11.98 8.19
C VAL A 21 3.53 -12.17 8.82
N SER A 22 4.57 -12.00 8.01
CA SER A 22 5.95 -11.88 8.50
C SER A 22 6.38 -10.42 8.47
N VAL A 23 7.02 -9.94 9.54
CA VAL A 23 7.83 -8.72 9.47
C VAL A 23 9.17 -9.06 8.81
N PRO A 24 9.69 -8.19 7.93
CA PRO A 24 11.02 -8.41 7.37
C PRO A 24 12.06 -8.41 8.50
N VAL A 25 12.87 -9.48 8.57
CA VAL A 25 13.89 -9.69 9.62
C VAL A 25 14.97 -8.60 9.57
N GLU A 26 15.23 -8.07 8.38
CA GLU A 26 16.09 -6.91 8.15
C GLU A 26 15.22 -5.77 7.62
N ALA A 27 15.36 -4.58 8.22
CA ALA A 27 14.82 -3.38 7.61
C ALA A 27 15.44 -3.25 6.22
N ALA A 28 14.60 -3.14 5.18
CA ALA A 28 15.07 -2.98 3.81
C ALA A 28 16.13 -1.87 3.77
N ASP A 29 17.27 -2.14 3.10
CA ASP A 29 18.35 -1.17 2.94
C ASP A 29 17.79 0.10 2.32
N ALA A 30 17.52 1.09 3.16
CA ALA A 30 17.11 2.39 2.70
C ALA A 30 18.34 3.06 2.07
N PRO A 31 18.17 3.80 0.96
CA PRO A 31 19.25 4.59 0.38
C PRO A 31 19.96 5.42 1.45
N SER A 32 21.29 5.52 1.39
CA SER A 32 22.10 6.18 2.42
C SER A 32 21.72 7.65 2.67
N ASP A 33 21.10 8.29 1.67
CA ASP A 33 20.62 9.68 1.71
C ASP A 33 19.17 9.82 2.18
N ALA A 34 18.44 8.71 2.40
CA ALA A 34 17.02 8.73 2.77
C ALA A 34 16.75 9.50 4.07
N LYS A 35 17.67 9.41 5.05
CA LYS A 35 17.59 10.12 6.34
C LYS A 35 17.70 11.66 6.19
N ASN A 36 18.31 12.11 5.09
CA ASN A 36 18.58 13.53 4.83
C ASN A 36 17.49 14.19 3.98
N LYS A 37 16.56 13.41 3.41
CA LYS A 37 15.44 13.96 2.64
C LYS A 37 14.38 14.49 3.60
N THR A 38 14.18 15.81 3.59
CA THR A 38 13.14 16.46 4.37
C THR A 38 11.78 15.89 3.98
N HIS A 39 10.97 15.55 4.99
CA HIS A 39 9.65 14.96 4.79
C HIS A 39 8.68 15.92 4.08
N HIS A 40 9.05 17.17 3.87
CA HIS A 40 8.36 18.11 2.98
C HIS A 40 9.27 18.47 1.80
N ASN A 41 8.75 18.33 0.59
CA ASN A 41 9.38 18.87 -0.61
C ASN A 41 9.25 20.41 -0.58
N LYS A 42 10.35 21.14 -0.37
CA LYS A 42 10.33 22.62 -0.31
C LYS A 42 10.13 23.28 -1.69
N SER A 43 10.36 22.54 -2.77
CA SER A 43 10.30 23.02 -4.15
C SER A 43 9.08 22.49 -4.92
N GLY A 44 8.16 21.77 -4.25
CA GLY A 44 7.02 21.11 -4.89
C GLY A 44 5.94 20.68 -3.90
N THR A 45 5.07 19.76 -4.30
CA THR A 45 3.97 19.23 -3.48
C THR A 45 4.30 17.85 -2.90
N GLY A 46 4.01 17.64 -1.61
CA GLY A 46 4.07 16.32 -0.96
C GLY A 46 5.44 15.91 -0.38
N PHE A 47 5.67 14.59 -0.35
CA PHE A 47 6.83 13.91 0.23
C PHE A 47 7.80 13.45 -0.87
N ILE A 48 9.12 13.63 -0.66
CA ILE A 48 10.15 13.08 -1.56
C ILE A 48 10.43 11.64 -1.13
N ASN A 49 9.87 10.68 -1.89
CA ASN A 49 10.18 9.27 -1.69
C ASN A 49 11.62 8.99 -2.21
N PRO A 50 12.51 8.37 -1.43
CA PRO A 50 13.90 8.13 -1.82
C PRO A 50 14.09 6.99 -2.81
N TRP A 51 13.08 6.16 -3.08
CA TRP A 51 13.17 5.03 -3.99
C TRP A 51 12.91 5.45 -5.45
N GLU A 52 13.83 5.10 -6.36
CA GLU A 52 13.72 5.38 -7.81
C GLU A 52 12.48 4.74 -8.45
N SER A 53 11.97 3.64 -7.89
CA SER A 53 10.73 3.00 -8.36
C SER A 53 9.48 3.82 -8.04
N TRP A 54 9.57 4.79 -7.12
CA TRP A 54 8.43 5.60 -6.74
C TRP A 54 8.14 6.66 -7.79
N LYS A 55 6.93 6.60 -8.36
CA LYS A 55 6.41 7.66 -9.21
C LYS A 55 5.42 8.50 -8.42
N PRO A 56 5.53 9.83 -8.42
CA PRO A 56 4.54 10.68 -7.77
C PRO A 56 3.17 10.45 -8.42
N LEU A 57 2.15 10.24 -7.59
CA LEU A 57 0.76 10.14 -8.01
C LEU A 57 0.09 11.51 -7.78
N PRO A 58 0.01 12.38 -8.79
CA PRO A 58 -0.60 13.69 -8.63
C PRO A 58 -2.10 13.53 -8.27
N PRO A 59 -2.61 14.29 -7.28
CA PRO A 59 -4.00 14.16 -6.81
C PRO A 59 -5.05 14.26 -7.92
N PHE A 60 -4.82 15.12 -8.92
CA PHE A 60 -5.71 15.27 -10.06
C PHE A 60 -5.78 14.03 -10.94
N GLN A 61 -4.68 13.28 -11.07
CA GLN A 61 -4.66 12.02 -11.84
C GLN A 61 -5.40 10.90 -11.10
N ILE A 62 -5.33 10.88 -9.76
CA ILE A 62 -6.13 9.97 -8.94
C ILE A 62 -7.62 10.30 -9.10
N LEU A 63 -7.98 11.59 -9.00
CA LEU A 63 -9.35 12.03 -9.12
C LEU A 63 -9.94 11.72 -10.50
N SER A 64 -9.20 12.03 -11.57
CA SER A 64 -9.63 11.79 -12.94
C SER A 64 -9.77 10.30 -13.25
N SER A 65 -8.88 9.44 -12.75
CA SER A 65 -8.97 7.99 -12.94
C SER A 65 -10.16 7.37 -12.20
N ILE A 66 -10.50 7.88 -11.00
CA ILE A 66 -11.73 7.47 -10.30
C ILE A 66 -12.97 7.90 -11.11
N LEU A 67 -13.03 9.15 -11.57
CA LEU A 67 -14.12 9.66 -12.40
C LEU A 67 -14.29 8.85 -13.69
N TRP A 68 -13.20 8.58 -14.40
CA TRP A 68 -13.22 7.81 -15.64
C TRP A 68 -13.72 6.39 -15.44
N ARG A 69 -13.30 5.72 -14.35
CA ARG A 69 -13.82 4.40 -13.95
C ARG A 69 -15.32 4.42 -13.69
N ARG A 70 -15.85 5.50 -13.11
CA ARG A 70 -17.30 5.64 -12.87
C ARG A 70 -18.09 5.88 -14.16
N LEU A 71 -17.52 6.64 -15.09
CA LEU A 71 -18.18 6.97 -16.36
C LEU A 71 -18.14 5.80 -17.36
N THR A 72 -17.00 5.13 -17.47
CA THR A 72 -16.79 4.09 -18.50
C THR A 72 -17.04 2.68 -18.00
N GLY A 73 -17.07 2.47 -16.69
CA GLY A 73 -17.10 1.13 -16.09
C GLY A 73 -15.82 0.32 -16.30
N SER A 74 -14.80 0.86 -16.98
CA SER A 74 -13.55 0.18 -17.22
C SER A 74 -12.50 0.55 -16.17
N ALA A 75 -11.93 -0.47 -15.55
CA ALA A 75 -10.75 -0.36 -14.72
C ALA A 75 -9.64 -1.17 -15.40
N ASN A 76 -8.76 -0.44 -16.12
CA ASN A 76 -7.54 -0.88 -16.81
C ASN A 76 -7.69 -1.11 -18.32
#